data_AF-A0A8C0W9E5-F1
#
_entry.id   AF-A0A8C0W9E5-F1
#
_cell.length_a   1.000
_cell.length_b   1.000
_cell.length_c   1.000
_cell.angle_alpha   90.00
_cell.angle_beta   90.00
_cell.angle_gamma   90.00
#
_symmetry.space_group_name_H-M   'P 1'
#
loop_
_entity.id
_entity.type
_entity.pdbx_description
1 polymer ?
#
loop_
_entity_poly.entity_id
_entity_poly.type
_entity_poly.pdbx_seq_one_letter_code
_entity_poly.pdbx_strand_id
1 'polypeptide(L)'
;MAPSPKMAQDSLGLVSNCQFWLQKLSIWEQASTLETQQDICLHLPRFQEFLMQVYQSLKEMNSNTAVERVPIIGQVLAKSCWNPFILAYDESQKILIWCLCCLINKEPQNSGESELNSWTRVADIPPRSQGYELS
;
A
#
# COMPACT_ATOMS: atom_id res chain seq x y z
N MET A 1 -11.58 -19.58 -17.20
CA MET A 1 -10.77 -18.85 -18.20
C MET A 1 -9.36 -18.74 -17.62
N ALA A 2 -8.36 -19.42 -18.19
CA ALA A 2 -6.99 -19.36 -17.67
C ALA A 2 -6.35 -18.00 -18.01
N PRO A 3 -5.57 -17.39 -17.10
CA PRO A 3 -4.92 -16.11 -17.37
C PRO A 3 -3.93 -16.25 -18.54
N SER A 4 -3.92 -15.27 -19.45
CA SER A 4 -2.97 -15.26 -20.57
C SER A 4 -1.53 -15.15 -20.05
N PRO A 5 -0.54 -15.75 -20.73
CA PRO A 5 0.85 -15.81 -20.27
C PRO A 5 1.50 -14.43 -20.02
N LYS A 6 1.03 -13.36 -20.68
CA LYS A 6 1.44 -11.98 -20.38
C LYS A 6 1.05 -11.54 -18.96
N MET A 7 -0.21 -11.77 -18.56
CA MET A 7 -0.70 -11.39 -17.22
C MET A 7 0.01 -12.14 -16.09
N ALA A 8 0.47 -13.37 -16.36
CA ALA A 8 1.21 -14.19 -15.39
C ALA A 8 2.66 -13.73 -15.23
N GLN A 9 3.30 -13.23 -16.30
CA GLN A 9 4.67 -12.68 -16.23
C GLN A 9 4.68 -11.32 -15.54
N ASP A 10 3.72 -10.45 -15.86
CA ASP A 10 3.57 -9.14 -15.21
C ASP A 10 3.23 -9.31 -13.71
N SER A 11 2.49 -10.37 -13.37
CA SER A 11 2.23 -10.79 -11.98
C SER A 11 3.50 -11.09 -11.20
N LEU A 12 4.33 -11.97 -11.77
CA LEU A 12 5.51 -12.49 -11.09
C LEU A 12 6.54 -11.38 -10.90
N GLY A 13 6.71 -10.53 -11.92
CA GLY A 13 7.58 -9.36 -11.87
C GLY A 13 7.20 -8.38 -10.76
N LEU A 14 5.91 -8.09 -10.59
CA LEU A 14 5.43 -7.20 -9.53
C LEU A 14 5.69 -7.76 -8.13
N VAL A 15 5.41 -9.05 -7.91
CA VAL A 15 5.62 -9.69 -6.60
C VAL A 15 7.11 -9.71 -6.23
N SER A 16 8.00 -10.07 -7.15
CA SER A 16 9.44 -10.02 -6.92
C SER A 16 9.95 -8.60 -6.64
N ASN A 17 9.44 -7.60 -7.36
CA ASN A 17 9.75 -6.20 -7.08
C ASN A 17 9.25 -5.76 -5.71
N CYS A 18 8.06 -6.20 -5.28
CA CYS A 18 7.55 -5.92 -3.93
C CYS A 18 8.47 -6.51 -2.86
N GLN A 19 8.94 -7.75 -3.03
CA GLN A 19 9.87 -8.39 -2.10
C GLN A 19 11.19 -7.62 -1.99
N PHE A 20 11.76 -7.22 -3.13
CA PHE A 20 12.96 -6.38 -3.18
C PHE A 20 12.77 -5.08 -2.37
N TRP A 21 11.66 -4.36 -2.62
CA TRP A 21 11.39 -3.11 -1.93
C TRP A 21 11.06 -3.29 -0.45
N LEU A 22 10.41 -4.38 -0.03
CA LEU A 22 10.21 -4.69 1.39
C LEU A 22 11.53 -4.85 2.13
N GLN A 23 12.49 -5.55 1.54
CA GLN A 23 13.82 -5.71 2.11
C GLN A 23 14.53 -4.35 2.20
N LYS A 24 14.49 -3.57 1.12
CA LYS A 24 15.12 -2.24 1.08
C LYS A 24 14.49 -1.27 2.09
N LEU A 25 13.17 -1.23 2.18
CA LEU A 25 12.41 -0.43 3.15
C LEU A 25 12.73 -0.80 4.59
N SER A 26 13.00 -2.08 4.87
CA SER A 26 13.38 -2.54 6.21
C SER A 26 14.78 -2.05 6.60
N ILE A 27 15.70 -1.91 5.64
CA ILE A 27 17.00 -1.25 5.87
C ILE A 27 16.78 0.24 6.14
N TRP A 28 15.89 0.87 5.36
CA TRP A 28 15.55 2.29 5.53
C TRP A 28 14.76 2.62 6.78
N GLU A 29 14.22 1.63 7.49
CA GLU A 29 13.57 1.82 8.79
C GLU A 29 14.56 2.34 9.85
N GLN A 30 15.86 2.08 9.65
CA GLN A 30 16.96 2.60 10.46
C GLN A 30 17.56 3.91 9.91
N ALA A 31 16.76 4.75 9.24
CA ALA A 31 17.22 5.97 8.53
C ALA A 31 17.78 7.12 9.40
N SER A 32 18.15 6.85 10.65
CA SER A 32 18.89 7.80 11.49
C SER A 32 20.34 7.99 11.06
N THR A 33 20.89 7.14 10.18
CA THR A 33 22.27 7.26 9.67
C THR A 33 22.33 8.04 8.35
N LEU A 34 23.45 8.74 8.13
CA LEU A 34 23.67 9.52 6.90
C LEU A 34 23.74 8.61 5.67
N GLU A 35 24.32 7.42 5.82
CA GLU A 35 24.45 6.42 4.77
C GLU A 35 23.08 5.97 4.28
N THR A 36 22.13 5.74 5.19
CA THR A 36 20.77 5.35 4.83
C THR A 36 20.02 6.49 4.14
N GLN A 37 20.22 7.74 4.56
CA GLN A 37 19.61 8.90 3.89
C GLN A 37 20.13 9.07 2.45
N GLN A 38 21.44 8.90 2.23
CA GLN A 38 22.04 8.95 0.90
C GLN A 38 21.51 7.82 0.01
N ASP A 39 21.39 6.62 0.55
CA ASP A 39 20.85 5.46 -0.17
C ASP A 39 19.37 5.65 -0.54
N ILE A 40 18.57 6.26 0.34
CA ILE A 40 17.19 6.68 0.02
C ILE A 40 17.19 7.65 -1.16
N CYS A 41 17.95 8.74 -1.08
CA CYS A 41 18.02 9.74 -2.16
C CYS A 41 18.43 9.13 -3.51
N LEU A 42 19.39 8.20 -3.50
CA LEU A 42 19.87 7.50 -4.70
C LEU A 42 18.77 6.64 -5.35
N HIS A 43 17.99 5.93 -4.53
CA HIS A 43 17.02 4.95 -5.01
C HIS A 43 15.60 5.50 -5.16
N LEU A 44 15.33 6.70 -4.63
CA LEU A 44 14.00 7.30 -4.61
C LEU A 44 13.33 7.38 -5.99
N PRO A 45 13.99 7.83 -7.09
CA PRO A 45 13.33 7.91 -8.39
C PRO A 45 12.83 6.55 -8.87
N ARG A 46 13.66 5.51 -8.72
CA ARG A 46 13.29 4.13 -9.05
C ARG A 46 12.18 3.60 -8.15
N PHE A 47 12.15 4.04 -6.89
CA PHE A 47 11.07 3.70 -5.98
C PHE A 47 9.74 4.32 -6.40
N GLN A 48 9.75 5.58 -6.84
CA GLN A 48 8.56 6.27 -7.35
C GLN A 48 8.01 5.61 -8.62
N GLU A 49 8.88 5.20 -9.55
CA GLU A 49 8.48 4.41 -10.71
C GLU A 49 7.80 3.11 -10.30
N PHE A 50 8.35 2.41 -9.32
CA PHE A 50 7.75 1.20 -8.78
C PHE A 50 6.39 1.47 -8.11
N LEU A 51 6.25 2.54 -7.31
CA LEU A 51 4.98 2.93 -6.71
C LEU A 51 3.92 3.21 -7.80
N MET A 52 4.33 3.82 -8.91
CA MET A 52 3.45 4.03 -10.05
C MET A 52 3.00 2.70 -10.69
N GLN A 53 3.91 1.72 -10.82
CA GLN A 53 3.56 0.37 -11.29
C GLN A 53 2.56 -0.32 -10.35
N VAL A 54 2.74 -0.15 -9.03
CA VAL A 54 1.78 -0.63 -8.03
C VAL A 54 0.42 0.03 -8.21
N TYR A 55 0.36 1.35 -8.39
CA TYR A 55 -0.89 2.06 -8.64
C TYR A 55 -1.62 1.54 -9.89
N GLN A 56 -0.93 1.42 -11.03
CA GLN A 56 -1.54 0.88 -12.25
C GLN A 56 -2.03 -0.55 -12.06
N SER A 57 -1.24 -1.37 -11.39
CA SER A 57 -1.61 -2.75 -11.07
C SER A 57 -2.87 -2.79 -10.20
N LEU A 58 -2.95 -1.97 -9.15
CA LEU A 58 -4.13 -1.88 -8.29
C LEU A 58 -5.38 -1.44 -9.07
N LYS A 59 -5.22 -0.49 -10.00
CA LYS A 59 -6.32 0.01 -10.83
C LYS A 59 -6.88 -1.08 -11.77
N GLU A 60 -6.00 -1.89 -12.37
CA GLU A 60 -6.38 -2.94 -13.33
C GLU A 60 -6.74 -4.30 -12.66
N MET A 61 -6.41 -4.46 -11.38
CA MET A 61 -6.58 -5.72 -10.66
C MET A 61 -8.05 -6.13 -10.51
N ASN A 62 -8.36 -7.38 -10.85
CA ASN A 62 -9.68 -7.98 -10.59
C ASN A 62 -9.70 -8.67 -9.21
N SER A 63 -10.89 -8.96 -8.68
CA SER A 63 -11.06 -9.49 -7.31
C SER A 63 -10.30 -10.80 -7.06
N ASN A 64 -10.13 -11.65 -8.07
CA ASN A 64 -9.41 -12.92 -7.92
C ASN A 64 -7.89 -12.73 -7.78
N THR A 65 -7.32 -11.73 -8.47
CA THR A 65 -5.90 -11.37 -8.34
C THR A 65 -5.62 -10.47 -7.14
N ALA A 66 -6.67 -9.85 -6.58
CA ALA A 66 -6.58 -9.04 -5.37
C ALA A 66 -6.17 -9.85 -4.15
N VAL A 67 -6.81 -11.01 -3.93
CA VAL A 67 -6.53 -11.86 -2.76
C VAL A 67 -5.06 -12.27 -2.66
N GLU A 68 -4.40 -12.53 -3.79
CA GLU A 68 -3.00 -12.96 -3.81
C GLU A 68 -2.00 -11.80 -3.67
N ARG A 69 -2.29 -10.63 -4.27
CA ARG A 69 -1.30 -9.55 -4.42
C ARG A 69 -1.51 -8.39 -3.46
N VAL A 70 -2.74 -8.12 -3.05
CA VAL A 70 -3.03 -7.03 -2.10
C VAL A 70 -2.27 -7.20 -0.78
N PRO A 71 -2.08 -8.41 -0.20
CA PRO A 71 -1.32 -8.54 1.04
C PRO A 71 0.13 -8.07 0.93
N ILE A 72 0.84 -8.41 -0.16
CA ILE A 72 2.25 -8.00 -0.33
C ILE A 72 2.38 -6.53 -0.72
N ILE A 73 1.47 -6.03 -1.58
CA ILE A 73 1.40 -4.62 -1.95
C ILE A 73 1.08 -3.76 -0.72
N GLY A 74 0.11 -4.18 0.08
CA GLY A 74 -0.29 -3.50 1.31
C GLY A 74 0.86 -3.37 2.30
N GLN A 75 1.70 -4.41 2.45
CA GLN A 75 2.89 -4.34 3.29
C GLN A 75 3.91 -3.32 2.79
N VAL A 76 4.15 -3.26 1.48
CA VAL A 76 5.06 -2.26 0.89
C VAL A 76 4.55 -0.85 1.16
N LEU A 77 3.26 -0.61 0.88
CA LEU A 77 2.63 0.70 1.10
C LEU A 77 2.66 1.09 2.58
N ALA A 78 2.35 0.16 3.49
CA ALA A 78 2.41 0.39 4.92
C ALA A 78 3.82 0.80 5.36
N LYS A 79 4.85 0.02 5.03
CA LYS A 79 6.25 0.38 5.37
C LYS A 79 6.69 1.71 4.77
N SER A 80 6.22 2.02 3.56
CA SER A 80 6.51 3.30 2.90
C SER A 80 5.91 4.49 3.63
N CYS A 81 4.66 4.36 4.11
CA CYS A 81 3.97 5.38 4.88
C CYS A 81 4.60 5.62 6.26
N TRP A 82 5.39 4.68 6.77
CA TRP A 82 6.08 4.81 8.05
C TRP A 82 7.48 5.44 7.89
N ASN A 83 7.93 5.68 6.66
CA ASN A 83 9.24 6.27 6.41
C ASN A 83 9.13 7.79 6.16
N PRO A 84 9.57 8.64 7.10
CA PRO A 84 9.43 10.09 6.97
C PRO A 84 10.27 10.66 5.82
N PHE A 85 11.37 9.99 5.44
CA PHE A 85 12.20 10.43 4.32
C PHE A 85 11.51 10.19 2.98
N ILE A 86 10.79 9.08 2.83
CA ILE A 86 9.98 8.86 1.62
C ILE A 86 8.85 9.87 1.55
N LEU A 87 8.18 10.10 2.69
CA LEU A 87 7.10 11.08 2.79
C LEU A 87 7.60 12.52 2.66
N ALA A 88 8.88 12.83 2.80
CA ALA A 88 9.37 14.19 2.57
C ALA A 88 9.24 14.64 1.10
N TYR A 89 9.06 13.71 0.16
CA TYR A 89 8.96 13.99 -1.27
C TYR A 89 7.50 14.00 -1.74
N ASP A 90 7.08 15.10 -2.36
CA ASP A 90 5.70 15.34 -2.77
C ASP A 90 5.19 14.28 -3.77
N GLU A 91 6.03 13.88 -4.73
CA GLU A 91 5.64 12.90 -5.73
C GLU A 91 5.41 11.52 -5.13
N SER A 92 6.27 11.10 -4.19
CA SER A 92 6.10 9.86 -3.45
C SER A 92 4.80 9.87 -2.65
N GLN A 93 4.50 10.97 -1.94
CA GLN A 93 3.26 11.11 -1.18
C GLN A 93 2.02 11.00 -2.09
N LYS A 94 2.00 11.71 -3.22
CA LYS A 94 0.87 11.69 -4.16
C LYS A 94 0.58 10.27 -4.65
N ILE A 95 1.62 9.54 -5.09
CA ILE A 95 1.46 8.19 -5.61
C ILE A 95 0.99 7.24 -4.49
N LEU A 96 1.54 7.37 -3.27
CA LEU A 96 1.08 6.57 -2.12
C LEU A 96 -0.40 6.81 -1.81
N ILE A 97 -0.85 8.07 -1.82
CA ILE A 97 -2.26 8.42 -1.64
C ILE A 97 -3.11 7.75 -2.72
N TRP A 98 -2.71 7.80 -3.99
CA TRP A 98 -3.43 7.13 -5.07
C TRP A 98 -3.53 5.61 -4.87
N CYS A 99 -2.43 4.95 -4.49
CA CYS A 99 -2.43 3.52 -4.17
C CYS A 99 -3.38 3.19 -3.02
N LEU A 100 -3.35 3.97 -1.93
CA LEU A 100 -4.21 3.78 -0.77
C LEU A 100 -5.69 4.00 -1.13
N CYS A 101 -6.00 5.02 -1.92
CA CYS A 101 -7.36 5.25 -2.43
C CYS A 101 -7.85 4.08 -3.27
N CYS A 102 -7.00 3.47 -4.11
CA CYS A 102 -7.37 2.26 -4.84
C CYS A 102 -7.71 1.11 -3.89
N LEU A 103 -6.95 0.91 -2.82
CA LEU A 103 -7.21 -0.17 -1.85
C LEU A 103 -8.49 0.06 -1.05
N ILE A 104 -8.74 1.30 -0.59
CA ILE A 104 -9.92 1.64 0.22
C ILE A 104 -11.21 1.55 -0.61
N ASN A 105 -11.17 1.98 -1.87
CA ASN A 105 -12.34 1.99 -2.75
C ASN A 105 -12.57 0.66 -3.48
N LYS A 106 -11.72 -0.35 -3.30
CA LYS A 106 -11.99 -1.71 -3.77
C LYS A 106 -13.08 -2.30 -2.88
N GLU A 107 -14.34 -2.21 -3.32
CA GLU A 107 -15.44 -2.91 -2.67
C GLU A 107 -15.14 -4.41 -2.57
N PRO A 108 -15.36 -5.03 -1.41
CA PRO A 108 -15.22 -6.47 -1.26
C PRO A 108 -16.27 -7.18 -2.11
N GLN A 109 -15.83 -7.87 -3.16
CA GLN A 109 -16.73 -8.55 -4.12
C GLN A 109 -17.11 -9.96 -3.65
N ASN A 110 -16.64 -10.43 -2.49
CA ASN A 110 -16.99 -11.72 -1.93
C ASN A 110 -17.32 -11.65 -0.42
N SER A 111 -18.14 -12.59 0.04
CA SER A 111 -18.63 -12.68 1.43
C SER A 111 -17.53 -12.93 2.46
N GLY A 112 -16.34 -13.40 2.07
CA GLY A 112 -15.20 -13.63 2.96
C GLY A 112 -14.45 -12.35 3.34
N GLU A 113 -14.41 -11.35 2.46
CA GLU A 113 -13.81 -10.04 2.75
C GLU A 113 -14.71 -9.15 3.62
N SER A 114 -16.02 -9.41 3.63
CA SER A 114 -17.00 -8.75 4.51
C SER A 114 -16.77 -9.09 6.00
N GLU A 115 -16.28 -10.30 6.28
CA GLU A 115 -15.96 -10.73 7.64
C GLU A 115 -14.78 -9.94 8.20
N LEU A 116 -13.76 -9.59 7.40
CA LEU A 116 -12.63 -8.77 7.85
C LEU A 116 -13.07 -7.35 8.25
N ASN A 117 -14.03 -6.77 7.53
CA ASN A 117 -14.62 -5.47 7.85
C ASN A 117 -15.49 -5.48 9.12
N SER A 118 -15.94 -6.65 9.56
CA SER A 118 -16.66 -6.75 10.84
C SER A 118 -15.72 -6.57 12.05
N TRP A 119 -14.43 -6.90 11.92
CA TRP A 119 -13.46 -6.75 13.01
C TRP A 119 -12.97 -5.31 13.15
N THR A 120 -12.80 -4.58 12.04
CA THR A 120 -12.47 -3.14 12.07
C THR A 120 -13.60 -2.28 12.61
N ARG A 121 -14.86 -2.73 12.53
CA ARG A 121 -16.02 -2.05 13.15
C ARG A 121 -16.18 -2.31 14.66
N VAL A 122 -15.46 -3.29 15.22
CA VAL A 122 -15.50 -3.66 16.65
C VAL A 122 -14.36 -3.01 17.44
N ALA A 123 -13.43 -2.31 16.77
CA ALA A 123 -12.57 -1.33 17.43
C ALA A 123 -13.42 -0.10 17.80
N ASP A 124 -14.16 -0.26 18.89
CA ASP A 124 -15.05 0.66 19.58
C ASP A 124 -14.34 2.02 19.83
N ILE A 125 -14.45 2.92 18.85
CA ILE A 125 -14.28 4.35 19.11
C ILE A 125 -15.69 4.87 19.39
N PRO A 126 -16.05 5.14 20.65
CA PRO A 126 -17.37 5.65 20.97
C PRO A 126 -17.56 7.04 20.33
N PRO A 127 -18.71 7.31 19.70
CA PRO A 127 -18.97 8.63 19.14
C PRO A 127 -19.01 9.68 20.25
N ARG A 128 -18.22 10.74 20.06
CA ARG A 128 -18.21 11.94 20.92
C ARG A 128 -19.65 12.44 21.09
N SER A 129 -20.14 12.42 22.32
CA SER A 129 -21.47 12.87 22.71
C SER A 129 -21.71 14.30 22.22
N GLN A 130 -22.74 14.49 21.41
CA GLN A 130 -23.27 15.80 21.04
C GLN A 130 -24.09 16.36 22.22
N GLY A 131 -23.82 17.63 22.56
CA GLY A 131 -24.79 18.61 23.07
C GLY A 131 -25.48 18.33 24.41
N TYR A 132 -24.99 18.98 25.48
CA TYR A 132 -25.87 19.35 26.58
C TYR A 132 -26.56 20.68 26.21
N GLU A 133 -27.86 20.64 25.92
CA GLU A 133 -28.73 21.81 26.04
C GLU A 133 -29.03 21.99 27.54
N LEU A 134 -28.67 23.16 28.09
CA LEU A 134 -29.08 23.58 29.43
C LEU A 134 -30.37 24.39 29.30
N SER A 135 -31.44 23.88 29.90
CA SER A 135 -32.64 24.63 30.29
C SER A 135 -32.36 25.56 31.45
#